data_AF-A0A957FI98-F1
#
_entry.id   AF-A0A957FI98-F1
#
_cell.length_a   1.000
_cell.length_b   1.000
_cell.length_c   1.000
_cell.angle_alpha   90.00
_cell.angle_beta   90.00
_cell.angle_gamma   90.00
#
_symmetry.space_group_name_H-M   'P 1'
#
loop_
_entity.id
_entity.type
_entity.pdbx_description
1 polymer ?
#
loop_
_entity_poly.entity_id
_entity_poly.type
_entity_poly.pdbx_seq_one_letter_code
_entity_poly.pdbx_strand_id
1 'polypeptide(L)'
;GGGTKGQVSRLTLVPQYDFALVIFTNADHGDAVVQAVRRAALQTYLGIDMPLPQPLGAAADELAQFVGRYGRPYVDIELGMIGGRLTGQLTYKGAFPSEAVQPSPPPPPFSLDLCAPDRLLVTNGVFKGALVDVIRHADGSIGWLRASGRLHKRLA
;
A
#
# COMPACT_ATOMS: atom_id res chain seq x y z
N GLY A 1 10.32 -4.70 -8.65
CA GLY A 1 9.40 -4.25 -9.70
C GLY A 1 9.61 -2.78 -9.93
N GLY A 2 9.13 -2.25 -11.05
CA GLY A 2 9.24 -0.83 -11.39
C GLY A 2 7.86 -0.27 -11.74
N GLY A 3 7.67 1.03 -11.53
CA GLY A 3 6.45 1.71 -11.93
C GLY A 3 6.73 3.17 -12.26
N THR A 4 6.13 3.64 -13.34
CA THR A 4 6.02 5.06 -13.70
C THR A 4 4.58 5.37 -14.10
N LYS A 5 4.26 6.60 -14.47
CA LYS A 5 2.91 7.01 -14.88
C LYS A 5 2.39 6.06 -15.98
N GLY A 6 1.27 5.39 -15.70
CA GLY A 6 0.63 4.45 -16.62
C GLY A 6 1.43 3.19 -16.92
N GLN A 7 2.51 2.84 -16.21
CA GLN A 7 3.33 1.66 -16.51
C GLN A 7 3.76 0.95 -15.22
N VAL A 8 3.58 -0.37 -15.16
CA VAL A 8 4.05 -1.22 -14.05
C VAL A 8 4.73 -2.47 -14.58
N SER A 9 5.85 -2.83 -13.96
CA SER A 9 6.61 -4.05 -14.27
C SER A 9 6.92 -4.87 -13.02
N ARG A 10 6.87 -6.19 -13.18
CA ARG A 10 7.19 -7.14 -12.12
C ARG A 10 7.99 -8.30 -12.69
N LEU A 11 9.12 -8.59 -12.03
CA LEU A 11 9.85 -9.84 -12.13
C LEU A 11 9.66 -10.60 -10.81
N THR A 12 9.26 -11.86 -10.89
CA THR A 12 9.25 -12.81 -9.77
C THR A 12 10.14 -13.98 -10.14
N LEU A 13 11.09 -14.32 -9.26
CA LEU A 13 11.97 -15.47 -9.41
C LEU A 13 11.67 -16.46 -8.29
N VAL A 14 11.57 -17.74 -8.62
CA VAL A 14 11.36 -18.82 -7.66
C VAL A 14 12.41 -19.91 -7.94
N PRO A 15 13.66 -19.70 -7.50
CA PRO A 15 14.81 -20.51 -7.92
C PRO A 15 14.69 -21.99 -7.59
N GLN A 16 14.07 -22.34 -6.46
CA GLN A 16 13.85 -23.73 -6.03
C GLN A 16 12.99 -24.54 -7.01
N TYR A 17 12.25 -23.85 -7.88
CA TYR A 17 11.37 -24.45 -8.88
C TYR A 17 11.81 -24.14 -10.32
N ASP A 18 13.00 -23.57 -10.52
CA ASP A 18 13.49 -23.11 -11.83
C ASP A 18 12.43 -22.27 -12.60
N PHE A 19 11.72 -21.41 -11.86
CA PHE A 19 10.57 -20.68 -12.37
C PHE A 19 10.78 -19.17 -12.33
N ALA A 20 10.41 -18.49 -13.42
CA ALA A 20 10.40 -17.04 -13.53
C ALA A 20 9.07 -16.55 -14.13
N LEU A 21 8.55 -15.44 -13.59
CA LEU A 21 7.37 -14.76 -14.09
C LEU A 21 7.66 -13.28 -14.30
N VAL A 22 7.40 -12.79 -15.51
CA VAL A 22 7.50 -11.38 -15.87
C VAL A 22 6.13 -10.85 -16.29
N ILE A 23 5.74 -9.71 -15.74
CA ILE A 23 4.48 -9.04 -16.06
C ILE A 23 4.77 -7.57 -16.37
N PHE A 24 4.21 -7.08 -17.47
CA PHE A 24 4.19 -5.68 -17.85
C PHE A 24 2.74 -5.23 -18.03
N THR A 25 2.42 -4.03 -17.55
CA THR A 25 1.09 -3.42 -17.74
C THR A 25 1.27 -1.95 -18.09
N ASN A 26 0.41 -1.43 -18.98
CA ASN A 26 0.40 -0.06 -19.46
C ASN A 26 -0.85 0.73 -19.01
N ALA A 27 -1.24 0.58 -17.74
CA ALA A 27 -2.38 1.27 -17.15
C ALA A 27 -2.03 1.86 -15.76
N ASP A 28 -2.74 2.92 -15.35
CA ASP A 28 -2.46 3.67 -14.10
C ASP A 28 -2.58 2.83 -12.82
N HIS A 29 -3.33 1.72 -12.87
CA HIS A 29 -3.53 0.80 -11.75
C HIS A 29 -3.05 -0.63 -12.06
N GLY A 30 -1.96 -0.74 -12.82
CA GLY A 30 -1.38 -2.01 -13.23
C GLY A 30 -1.00 -2.96 -12.08
N ASP A 31 -0.70 -2.45 -10.90
CA ASP A 31 -0.34 -3.26 -9.73
C ASP A 31 -1.42 -4.28 -9.34
N ALA A 32 -2.70 -3.94 -9.47
CA ALA A 32 -3.80 -4.86 -9.15
C ALA A 32 -3.77 -6.10 -10.06
N VAL A 33 -3.56 -5.88 -11.36
CA VAL A 33 -3.41 -6.96 -12.36
C VAL A 33 -2.14 -7.76 -12.09
N VAL A 34 -1.01 -7.09 -11.85
CA VAL A 34 0.27 -7.73 -11.52
C VAL A 34 0.11 -8.66 -10.32
N GLN A 35 -0.55 -8.25 -9.24
CA GLN A 35 -0.73 -9.09 -8.05
C GLN A 35 -1.68 -10.27 -8.32
N ALA A 36 -2.78 -10.04 -9.04
CA ALA A 36 -3.74 -11.08 -9.37
C ALA A 36 -3.11 -12.17 -10.25
N VAL A 37 -2.43 -11.76 -11.33
CA VAL A 37 -1.73 -12.68 -12.25
C VAL A 37 -0.59 -13.40 -11.54
N ARG A 38 0.20 -12.71 -10.72
CA ARG A 38 1.27 -13.34 -9.94
C ARG A 38 0.72 -14.42 -9.01
N ARG A 39 -0.34 -14.15 -8.26
CA ARG A 39 -0.97 -15.15 -7.38
C ARG A 39 -1.52 -16.33 -8.17
N ALA A 40 -2.26 -16.08 -9.22
CA ALA A 40 -2.81 -17.14 -10.08
C ALA A 40 -1.68 -18.00 -10.66
N ALA A 41 -0.59 -17.41 -11.14
CA ALA A 41 0.54 -18.14 -11.69
C ALA A 41 1.26 -18.99 -10.63
N LEU A 42 1.55 -18.45 -9.44
CA LEU A 42 2.21 -19.22 -8.38
C LEU A 42 1.35 -20.39 -7.91
N GLN A 43 0.04 -20.20 -7.81
CA GLN A 43 -0.89 -21.28 -7.46
C GLN A 43 -0.96 -22.33 -8.58
N THR A 44 -1.19 -21.91 -9.82
CA THR A 44 -1.39 -22.83 -10.95
C THR A 44 -0.14 -23.62 -11.30
N TYR A 45 1.03 -22.97 -11.32
CA TYR A 45 2.26 -23.61 -11.79
C TYR A 45 3.07 -24.26 -10.67
N LEU A 46 3.01 -23.74 -9.44
CA LEU A 46 3.85 -24.20 -8.32
C LEU A 46 3.04 -24.75 -7.15
N GLY A 47 1.70 -24.67 -7.18
CA GLY A 47 0.86 -25.04 -6.04
C GLY A 47 1.04 -24.13 -4.82
N ILE A 48 1.66 -22.96 -4.99
CA ILE A 48 1.94 -22.03 -3.89
C ILE A 48 0.75 -21.09 -3.73
N ASP A 49 0.04 -21.27 -2.62
CA ASP A 49 -1.03 -20.36 -2.25
C ASP A 49 -0.48 -19.07 -1.63
N MET A 50 -1.11 -17.94 -1.99
CA MET A 50 -0.83 -16.64 -1.41
C MET A 50 -2.17 -16.02 -0.99
N PRO A 51 -2.66 -16.36 0.21
CA PRO A 51 -3.98 -15.91 0.66
C PRO A 51 -4.05 -14.39 0.72
N LEU A 52 -5.21 -13.85 0.36
CA LEU A 52 -5.49 -12.43 0.50
C LEU A 52 -5.74 -12.10 1.98
N PRO A 53 -5.10 -11.07 2.53
CA PRO A 53 -5.39 -10.60 3.88
C PRO A 53 -6.85 -10.15 3.97
N GLN A 54 -7.49 -10.43 5.11
CA GLN A 54 -8.86 -10.02 5.40
C GLN A 54 -8.87 -8.96 6.51
N PRO A 55 -9.81 -8.01 6.46
CA PRO A 55 -10.00 -7.06 7.55
C PRO A 55 -10.49 -7.79 8.81
N LEU A 56 -10.00 -7.37 9.99
CA LEU A 56 -10.37 -7.95 11.29
C LEU A 56 -11.66 -7.35 11.86
N GLY A 57 -12.15 -6.23 11.33
CA GLY A 57 -13.26 -5.48 11.92
C GLY A 57 -12.87 -4.84 13.24
N ALA A 58 -11.66 -4.24 13.31
CA ALA A 58 -11.14 -3.68 14.54
C ALA A 58 -12.04 -2.55 15.09
N ALA A 59 -12.07 -2.40 16.41
CA ALA A 59 -12.84 -1.37 17.06
C ALA A 59 -12.27 0.03 16.76
N ALA A 60 -13.12 1.06 16.77
CA ALA A 60 -12.70 2.43 16.49
C ALA A 60 -11.57 2.91 17.43
N ASP A 61 -11.62 2.53 18.71
CA ASP A 61 -10.59 2.89 19.70
C ASP A 61 -9.24 2.22 19.41
N GLU A 62 -9.26 0.99 18.89
CA GLU A 62 -8.05 0.29 18.45
C GLU A 62 -7.45 0.96 17.21
N LEU A 63 -8.29 1.38 16.27
CA LEU A 63 -7.86 2.08 15.06
C LEU A 63 -7.39 3.52 15.31
N ALA A 64 -7.93 4.17 16.35
CA ALA A 64 -7.62 5.56 16.68
C ALA A 64 -6.13 5.79 16.95
N GLN A 65 -5.40 4.78 17.42
CA GLN A 65 -3.95 4.89 17.68
C GLN A 65 -3.12 5.19 16.41
N PHE A 66 -3.63 4.83 15.23
CA PHE A 66 -2.93 5.04 13.95
C PHE A 66 -3.15 6.44 13.37
N VAL A 67 -4.07 7.22 13.94
CA VAL A 67 -4.35 8.60 13.52
C VAL A 67 -3.08 9.45 13.58
N GLY A 68 -2.91 10.27 12.56
CA GLY A 68 -1.77 11.17 12.43
C GLY A 68 -1.38 11.39 10.98
N ARG A 69 -0.37 12.24 10.81
CA ARG A 69 0.20 12.55 9.50
C ARG A 69 1.55 11.85 9.34
N TYR A 70 1.77 11.26 8.18
CA TYR A 70 2.96 10.49 7.86
C TYR A 70 3.54 10.98 6.55
N GLY A 71 4.77 11.47 6.57
CA GLY A 71 5.36 12.18 5.44
C GLY A 71 6.62 11.55 4.88
N ARG A 72 6.82 11.75 3.58
CA ARG A 72 8.09 11.60 2.87
C ARG A 72 8.20 12.73 1.83
N PRO A 73 9.35 12.94 1.15
CA PRO A 73 9.52 14.12 0.28
C PRO A 73 8.42 14.38 -0.76
N TYR A 74 7.81 13.34 -1.35
CA TYR A 74 6.85 13.49 -2.45
C TYR A 74 5.38 13.23 -2.08
N VAL A 75 5.12 12.56 -0.97
CA VAL A 75 3.76 12.13 -0.59
C VAL A 75 3.62 12.20 0.92
N ASP A 76 2.54 12.80 1.38
CA ASP A 76 2.06 12.66 2.74
C ASP A 76 0.81 11.77 2.76
N ILE A 77 0.66 11.01 3.84
CA ILE A 77 -0.51 10.20 4.16
C ILE A 77 -1.07 10.76 5.46
N GLU A 78 -2.30 11.24 5.43
CA GLU A 78 -3.04 11.64 6.63
C GLU A 78 -4.05 10.57 6.97
N LEU A 79 -4.00 10.05 8.20
CA LEU A 79 -4.95 9.08 8.73
C LEU A 79 -5.82 9.77 9.78
N GLY A 80 -7.14 9.69 9.63
CA GLY A 80 -8.14 10.22 10.55
C GLY A 80 -9.31 9.27 10.74
N MET A 81 -10.17 9.54 11.73
CA MET A 81 -11.39 8.75 11.97
C MET A 81 -12.61 9.42 11.35
N ILE A 82 -13.34 8.71 10.49
CA ILE A 82 -14.59 9.18 9.89
C ILE A 82 -15.64 8.08 10.00
N GLY A 83 -16.75 8.36 10.70
CA GLY A 83 -17.85 7.40 10.85
C GLY A 83 -17.42 6.06 11.47
N GLY A 84 -16.49 6.10 12.45
CA GLY A 84 -15.95 4.91 13.11
C GLY A 84 -14.92 4.12 12.31
N ARG A 85 -14.51 4.60 11.13
CA ARG A 85 -13.50 3.95 10.28
C ARG A 85 -12.22 4.78 10.23
N LEU A 86 -11.09 4.09 10.15
CA LEU A 86 -9.82 4.73 9.82
C LEU A 86 -9.82 5.09 8.34
N THR A 87 -9.64 6.37 8.04
CA THR A 87 -9.65 6.92 6.68
C THR A 87 -8.31 7.58 6.38
N GLY A 88 -7.73 7.22 5.23
CA GLY A 88 -6.53 7.81 4.68
C GLY A 88 -6.84 8.81 3.56
N GLN A 89 -6.11 9.91 3.54
CA GLN A 89 -6.04 10.86 2.42
C GLN A 89 -4.58 11.07 2.03
N LEU A 90 -4.29 11.05 0.73
CA LEU A 90 -2.96 11.38 0.22
C LEU A 90 -2.85 12.86 -0.12
N THR A 91 -1.66 13.42 0.07
CA THR A 91 -1.26 14.71 -0.50
C THR A 91 0.03 14.52 -1.29
N TYR A 92 -0.03 14.76 -2.60
CA TYR A 92 1.15 14.73 -3.47
C TYR A 92 1.84 16.08 -3.45
N LYS A 93 3.13 16.10 -3.07
CA LYS A 93 3.93 17.32 -2.86
C LYS A 93 4.83 17.68 -4.03
N GLY A 94 5.11 16.73 -4.91
CA GLY A 94 5.96 16.95 -6.07
C GLY A 94 5.44 16.23 -7.28
N ALA A 95 5.97 16.61 -8.43
CA ALA A 95 5.63 16.00 -9.70
C ALA A 95 6.77 15.17 -10.27
N PHE A 96 6.39 14.29 -11.18
CA PHE A 96 7.29 13.43 -11.92
C PHE A 96 7.02 13.63 -13.43
N PRO A 97 8.06 13.74 -14.29
CA PRO A 97 9.48 13.54 -14.00
C PRO A 97 10.25 14.79 -13.51
N SER A 98 9.65 15.97 -13.51
CA SER A 98 10.30 17.21 -13.04
C SER A 98 9.39 18.03 -12.12
N GLU A 99 9.99 18.89 -11.29
CA GLU A 99 9.29 19.78 -10.35
C GLU A 99 8.45 20.87 -11.05
N ALA A 100 8.69 21.11 -12.35
CA ALA A 100 7.92 22.05 -13.16
C ALA A 100 6.53 21.53 -13.55
N VAL A 101 6.28 20.23 -13.38
CA VAL A 101 4.97 19.63 -13.65
C VAL A 101 4.08 19.82 -12.42
N GLN A 102 2.78 20.03 -12.59
CA GLN A 102 1.86 20.04 -11.45
C GLN A 102 1.66 18.61 -10.92
N PRO A 103 1.61 18.40 -9.59
CA PRO A 103 1.22 17.11 -9.04
C PRO A 103 -0.17 16.73 -9.57
N SER A 104 -0.36 15.46 -9.92
CA SER A 104 -1.69 14.94 -10.19
C SER A 104 -2.61 15.19 -8.98
N PRO A 105 -3.93 15.35 -9.18
CA PRO A 105 -4.84 15.42 -8.04
C PRO A 105 -4.68 14.15 -7.19
N PRO A 106 -4.73 14.28 -5.85
CA PRO A 106 -4.71 13.09 -5.02
C PRO A 106 -5.97 12.25 -5.27
N PRO A 107 -5.88 10.92 -5.11
CA PRO A 107 -7.05 10.06 -5.21
C PRO A 107 -8.07 10.38 -4.11
N PRO A 108 -9.33 9.94 -4.28
CA PRO A 108 -10.33 10.01 -3.22
C PRO A 108 -9.85 9.33 -1.93
N PRO A 109 -10.41 9.72 -0.76
CA PRO A 109 -10.12 9.07 0.51
C PRO A 109 -10.38 7.56 0.45
N PHE A 110 -9.62 6.80 1.23
CA PHE A 110 -9.75 5.35 1.35
C PHE A 110 -9.83 4.92 2.81
N SER A 111 -10.47 3.80 3.08
CA SER A 111 -10.65 3.23 4.42
C SER A 111 -9.61 2.15 4.65
N LEU A 112 -9.15 2.05 5.89
CA LEU A 112 -8.22 1.03 6.35
C LEU A 112 -8.80 0.29 7.55
N ASP A 113 -8.37 -0.95 7.71
CA ASP A 113 -8.63 -1.76 8.90
C ASP A 113 -7.38 -2.60 9.20
N LEU A 114 -7.28 -3.17 10.40
CA LEU A 114 -6.24 -4.13 10.72
C LEU A 114 -6.49 -5.44 9.97
N CYS A 115 -5.41 -6.08 9.54
CA CYS A 115 -5.41 -7.48 9.06
C CYS A 115 -4.42 -8.36 9.82
N ALA A 116 -3.55 -7.75 10.63
CA ALA A 116 -2.68 -8.36 11.62
C ALA A 116 -2.18 -7.26 12.58
N PRO A 117 -1.54 -7.58 13.72
CA PRO A 117 -0.89 -6.58 14.57
C PRO A 117 0.08 -5.72 13.75
N ASP A 118 -0.05 -4.40 13.90
CA ASP A 118 0.76 -3.41 13.18
C ASP A 118 0.75 -3.56 11.65
N ARG A 119 -0.33 -4.11 11.08
CA ARG A 119 -0.52 -4.20 9.63
C ARG A 119 -1.95 -3.85 9.24
N LEU A 120 -2.07 -2.73 8.53
CA LEU A 120 -3.31 -2.23 7.98
C LEU A 120 -3.53 -2.74 6.55
N LEU A 121 -4.79 -2.97 6.22
CA LEU A 121 -5.29 -3.33 4.91
C LEU A 121 -6.22 -2.21 4.42
N VAL A 122 -5.99 -1.72 3.20
CA VAL A 122 -6.92 -0.80 2.56
C VAL A 122 -8.15 -1.58 2.08
N THR A 123 -9.35 -1.19 2.54
CA THR A 123 -10.59 -1.96 2.34
C THR A 123 -11.46 -1.45 1.19
N ASN A 124 -11.22 -0.23 0.69
CA ASN A 124 -11.95 0.35 -0.44
C ASN A 124 -11.06 1.24 -1.33
N GLY A 125 -11.68 1.85 -2.35
CA GLY A 125 -11.02 2.81 -3.23
C GLY A 125 -9.98 2.19 -4.16
N VAL A 126 -9.22 3.05 -4.83
CA VAL A 126 -8.22 2.67 -5.85
C VAL A 126 -7.05 1.84 -5.30
N PHE A 127 -6.86 1.86 -3.99
CA PHE A 127 -5.80 1.10 -3.29
C PHE A 127 -6.32 -0.14 -2.58
N LYS A 128 -7.59 -0.55 -2.79
CA LYS A 128 -8.17 -1.73 -2.13
C LYS A 128 -7.25 -2.95 -2.26
N GLY A 129 -6.99 -3.61 -1.13
CA GLY A 129 -6.09 -4.76 -1.05
C GLY A 129 -4.62 -4.40 -0.80
N ALA A 130 -4.25 -3.12 -0.82
CA ALA A 130 -2.90 -2.69 -0.46
C ALA A 130 -2.67 -2.84 1.04
N LEU A 131 -1.42 -3.21 1.39
CA LEU A 131 -0.98 -3.32 2.78
C LEU A 131 -0.14 -2.12 3.18
N VAL A 132 -0.31 -1.72 4.43
CA VAL A 132 0.50 -0.71 5.10
C VAL A 132 1.03 -1.32 6.40
N ASP A 133 2.35 -1.47 6.51
CA ASP A 133 2.95 -1.88 7.77
C ASP A 133 3.13 -0.66 8.68
N VAL A 134 2.80 -0.82 9.95
CA VAL A 134 3.05 0.15 11.02
C VAL A 134 4.37 -0.24 11.68
N ILE A 135 5.30 0.71 11.78
CA ILE A 135 6.62 0.48 12.36
C ILE A 135 6.76 1.37 13.59
N ARG A 136 6.99 0.73 14.72
CA ARG A 136 7.12 1.39 16.02
C ARG A 136 8.57 1.64 16.38
N HIS A 137 8.77 2.67 17.20
CA HIS A 137 9.99 2.88 17.96
C HIS A 137 10.10 1.83 19.08
N ALA A 138 11.27 1.75 19.72
CA ALA A 138 11.51 0.84 20.83
C ALA A 138 10.61 1.12 22.05
N ASP A 139 10.12 2.35 22.20
CA ASP A 139 9.19 2.75 23.26
C ASP A 139 7.71 2.44 22.94
N GLY A 140 7.43 1.79 21.81
CA GLY A 140 6.09 1.42 21.36
C GLY A 140 5.32 2.53 20.63
N SER A 141 5.85 3.75 20.55
CA SER A 141 5.26 4.83 19.75
C SER A 141 5.40 4.53 18.25
N ILE A 142 4.41 4.92 17.44
CA ILE A 142 4.48 4.72 15.98
C ILE A 142 5.46 5.73 15.39
N GLY A 143 6.51 5.24 14.73
CA GLY A 143 7.49 6.08 14.05
C GLY A 143 7.27 6.21 12.55
N TRP A 144 6.76 5.15 11.89
CA TRP A 144 6.60 5.14 10.44
C TRP A 144 5.42 4.28 9.97
N LEU A 145 4.94 4.62 8.77
CA LEU A 145 4.16 3.72 7.92
C LEU A 145 5.00 3.27 6.73
N ARG A 146 5.00 1.98 6.41
CA ARG A 146 5.53 1.44 5.17
C ARG A 146 4.40 1.17 4.19
N ALA A 147 4.29 1.99 3.16
CA ALA A 147 3.30 1.86 2.09
C ALA A 147 4.02 1.78 0.73
N SER A 148 3.61 0.83 -0.12
CA SER A 148 4.21 0.60 -1.45
C SER A 148 5.75 0.50 -1.41
N GLY A 149 6.26 -0.17 -0.38
CA GLY A 149 7.69 -0.40 -0.15
C GLY A 149 8.48 0.80 0.35
N ARG A 150 7.84 1.90 0.77
CA ARG A 150 8.49 3.14 1.19
C ARG A 150 8.03 3.59 2.56
N LEU A 151 8.98 4.08 3.36
CA LEU A 151 8.71 4.63 4.69
C LEU A 151 8.17 6.06 4.60
N HIS A 152 7.13 6.33 5.37
CA HIS A 152 6.58 7.64 5.66
C HIS A 152 6.75 7.88 7.15
N LYS A 153 7.55 8.87 7.54
CA LYS A 153 7.83 9.19 8.94
C LYS A 153 6.60 9.84 9.56
N ARG A 154 6.22 9.43 10.77
CA ARG A 154 5.21 10.15 11.55
C ARG A 154 5.68 11.59 11.75
N LEU A 155 4.84 12.53 11.36
CA LEU A 155 5.04 13.95 11.60
C LEU A 155 4.42 14.30 12.95
N ALA A 156 5.04 15.25 13.65
CA ALA A 156 4.58 15.72 14.96
C ALA A 156 3.11 16.15 14.92
#